data_AF-A0A2V7EHN2-F1
#
_entry.id   AF-A0A2V7EHN2-F1
#
_cell.length_a   1.000
_cell.length_b   1.000
_cell.length_c   1.000
_cell.angle_alpha   90.00
_cell.angle_beta   90.00
_cell.angle_gamma   90.00
#
_symmetry.space_group_name_H-M   'P 1'
#
loop_
_entity.id
_entity.type
_entity.pdbx_description
1 polymer ?
#
loop_
_entity_poly.entity_id
_entity_poly.type
_entity_poly.pdbx_seq_one_letter_code
_entity_poly.pdbx_strand_id
1 'polypeptide(L)'
;MTPTPFNPRRLVLGAAKKLIFENEDPETALERIAGLTSIDNRSTLSPESKSMSRSRTTILDNLDEMYREAFERAKASGDQTQMATLDFAYRREQLYFEILLDVRDALERR
;
A
#
# COMPACT_ATOMS: atom_id res chain seq x y z
N MET A 1 -6.82 31.10 35.80
CA MET A 1 -7.51 30.87 34.52
C MET A 1 -6.44 30.40 33.54
N THR A 2 -6.24 29.09 33.40
CA THR A 2 -5.21 28.52 32.51
C THR A 2 -5.75 28.50 31.07
N PRO A 3 -4.99 28.95 30.06
CA PRO A 3 -5.44 28.92 28.68
C PRO A 3 -5.46 27.47 28.17
N THR A 4 -6.60 27.05 27.64
CA THR A 4 -6.81 25.75 26.99
C THR A 4 -5.85 25.62 25.80
N PRO A 5 -5.06 24.53 25.68
CA PRO A 5 -4.14 24.37 24.56
C PRO A 5 -4.92 24.20 23.26
N PHE A 6 -4.50 24.95 22.24
CA PHE A 6 -5.02 24.82 20.88
C PHE A 6 -4.82 23.39 20.40
N ASN A 7 -5.92 22.65 20.22
CA ASN A 7 -5.89 21.24 19.87
C ASN A 7 -6.30 21.08 18.39
N PRO A 8 -5.33 21.13 17.45
CA PRO A 8 -5.61 21.19 16.01
C PRO A 8 -6.41 19.97 15.52
N ARG A 9 -6.25 18.80 16.18
CA ARG A 9 -7.03 17.59 15.87
C ARG A 9 -8.53 17.76 16.08
N ARG A 10 -8.96 18.46 17.14
CA ARG A 10 -10.39 18.72 17.39
C ARG A 10 -10.99 19.64 16.34
N LEU A 11 -10.20 20.57 15.83
CA LEU A 11 -10.61 21.54 14.82
C LEU A 11 -10.76 20.87 13.44
N VAL A 12 -9.80 19.99 13.08
CA VAL A 12 -9.86 19.17 11.86
C VAL A 12 -11.03 18.19 11.89
N LEU A 13 -11.28 17.51 13.02
CA LEU A 13 -12.41 16.59 13.16
C LEU A 13 -13.77 17.30 13.08
N GLY A 14 -13.87 18.51 13.64
CA GLY A 14 -15.07 19.35 13.53
C GLY A 14 -15.34 19.82 12.10
N ALA A 15 -14.29 20.19 11.36
CA ALA A 15 -14.40 20.60 9.96
C ALA A 15 -14.77 19.42 9.04
N ALA A 16 -14.17 18.25 9.24
CA ALA A 16 -14.49 17.04 8.49
C ALA A 16 -15.93 16.58 8.75
N LYS A 17 -16.40 16.63 10.01
CA LYS A 17 -17.79 16.32 10.34
C LYS A 17 -18.77 17.27 9.64
N LYS A 18 -18.44 18.56 9.55
CA LYS A 18 -19.30 19.54 8.87
C LYS A 18 -19.39 19.31 7.36
N LEU A 19 -18.29 18.86 6.74
CA LEU A 19 -18.22 18.54 5.30
C LEU A 19 -18.94 17.23 4.95
N ILE A 20 -18.97 16.26 5.86
CA ILE A 20 -19.60 14.95 5.64
C ILE A 20 -21.11 14.97 5.96
N PHE A 21 -21.51 15.71 6.99
CA PHE A 21 -22.89 15.73 7.51
C PHE A 21 -23.58 17.07 7.22
N GLU A 22 -23.32 17.68 6.06
CA GLU A 22 -23.87 18.98 5.67
C GLU A 22 -25.41 18.88 5.49
N ASN A 23 -26.13 19.00 6.61
CA ASN A 23 -27.59 19.03 6.77
C ASN A 23 -28.39 17.77 6.34
N GLU A 24 -27.77 16.59 6.27
CA GLU A 24 -28.48 15.32 6.08
C GLU A 24 -28.44 14.44 7.35
N ASP A 25 -29.52 13.69 7.56
CA ASP A 25 -29.71 12.76 8.68
C ASP A 25 -28.56 11.72 8.70
N PRO A 26 -27.84 11.56 9.83
CA PRO A 26 -26.69 10.66 9.93
C PRO A 26 -26.96 9.22 9.50
N GLU A 27 -28.19 8.71 9.64
CA GLU A 27 -28.55 7.37 9.19
C GLU A 27 -28.46 7.22 7.66
N THR A 28 -28.97 8.19 6.91
CA THR A 28 -28.95 8.17 5.44
C THR A 28 -27.52 8.29 4.88
N ALA A 29 -26.64 9.02 5.57
CA ALA A 29 -25.23 9.10 5.23
C ALA A 29 -24.51 7.77 5.47
N LEU A 30 -24.83 7.08 6.57
CA LEU A 30 -24.28 5.77 6.90
C LEU A 30 -24.78 4.69 5.95
N GLU A 31 -26.05 4.73 5.54
CA GLU A 31 -26.61 3.80 4.56
C GLU A 31 -25.96 3.92 3.18
N ARG A 32 -25.63 5.14 2.72
CA ARG A 32 -24.89 5.31 1.44
C ARG A 32 -23.47 4.73 1.52
N ILE A 33 -22.80 4.91 2.65
CA ILE A 33 -21.46 4.35 2.86
C ILE A 33 -21.54 2.82 2.95
N ALA A 34 -22.54 2.28 3.64
CA ALA A 34 -22.80 0.84 3.73
C ALA A 34 -23.16 0.24 2.36
N GLY A 35 -23.95 0.95 1.54
CA GLY A 35 -24.30 0.52 0.18
C GLY A 35 -23.11 0.44 -0.76
N LEU A 36 -22.07 1.26 -0.55
CA LEU A 36 -20.82 1.20 -1.31
C LEU A 36 -19.99 -0.06 -0.99
N THR A 37 -20.14 -0.62 0.21
CA THR A 37 -19.45 -1.86 0.62
C THR A 37 -20.11 -3.12 0.09
N SER A 38 -21.33 -3.01 -0.46
CA SER A 38 -22.10 -4.14 -0.98
C SER A 38 -21.96 -4.30 -2.50
N ILE A 39 -20.78 -4.03 -3.06
CA ILE A 39 -20.45 -4.42 -4.45
C ILE A 39 -20.05 -5.90 -4.42
N ASP A 40 -21.06 -6.74 -4.61
CA ASP A 40 -21.05 -8.11 -5.09
C ASP A 40 -19.72 -8.87 -5.06
N ASN A 41 -19.54 -9.61 -3.97
CA ASN A 41 -18.77 -10.84 -3.96
C ASN A 41 -19.62 -11.95 -4.61
N ARG A 42 -19.46 -12.19 -5.93
CA ARG A 42 -19.63 -13.54 -6.52
C ARG A 42 -19.20 -13.65 -7.99
N SER A 43 -18.26 -14.57 -8.18
CA SER A 43 -18.01 -15.37 -9.38
C SER A 43 -17.17 -14.76 -10.51
N THR A 44 -15.89 -15.12 -10.46
CA THR A 44 -15.06 -15.80 -11.49
C THR A 44 -13.67 -15.20 -11.42
N LEU A 45 -12.63 -16.01 -11.65
CA LEU A 45 -11.23 -15.57 -11.72
C LEU A 45 -11.12 -14.32 -12.59
N SER A 46 -11.11 -13.15 -11.95
CA SER A 46 -11.17 -11.87 -12.63
C SER A 46 -9.91 -11.75 -13.49
N PRO A 47 -10.00 -11.31 -14.76
CA PRO A 47 -8.81 -11.05 -15.58
C PRO A 47 -7.83 -10.10 -14.89
N GLU A 48 -8.31 -9.31 -13.93
CA GLU A 48 -7.54 -8.45 -13.06
C GLU A 48 -6.56 -9.24 -12.15
N SER A 49 -6.96 -10.39 -11.59
CA SER A 49 -6.07 -11.25 -10.78
C SER A 49 -4.91 -11.82 -11.61
N LYS A 50 -5.19 -12.21 -12.87
CA LYS A 50 -4.18 -12.68 -13.82
C LYS A 50 -3.29 -11.52 -14.33
N SER A 51 -3.85 -10.33 -14.45
CA SER A 51 -3.08 -9.10 -14.75
C SER A 51 -2.15 -8.75 -13.59
N MET A 52 -2.65 -8.80 -12.35
CA MET A 52 -1.89 -8.53 -11.12
C MET A 52 -0.75 -9.53 -10.91
N SER A 53 -0.96 -10.82 -11.20
CA SER A 53 0.13 -11.82 -11.13
C SER A 53 1.19 -11.58 -12.20
N ARG A 54 0.80 -11.19 -13.41
CA ARG A 54 1.73 -10.75 -14.46
C ARG A 54 2.52 -9.51 -14.02
N SER A 55 1.85 -8.51 -13.44
CA SER A 55 2.49 -7.31 -12.90
C SER A 55 3.46 -7.65 -11.77
N ARG A 56 3.12 -8.62 -10.90
CA ARG A 56 4.01 -9.11 -9.83
C ARG A 56 5.32 -9.66 -10.40
N THR A 57 5.22 -10.57 -11.37
CA THR A 57 6.41 -11.15 -12.02
C THR A 57 7.26 -10.07 -12.68
N THR A 58 6.63 -9.16 -13.43
CA THR A 58 7.35 -8.05 -14.08
C THR A 58 8.07 -7.14 -13.08
N ILE A 59 7.46 -6.81 -11.95
CA ILE A 59 8.11 -5.99 -10.91
C ILE A 59 9.33 -6.71 -10.32
N LEU A 60 9.21 -8.01 -10.04
CA LEU A 60 10.29 -8.81 -9.50
C LEU A 60 11.45 -8.96 -10.48
N ASP A 61 11.15 -9.21 -11.76
CA ASP A 61 12.15 -9.32 -12.82
C ASP A 61 12.95 -8.02 -12.96
N ASN A 62 12.25 -6.87 -12.98
CA ASN A 62 12.89 -5.56 -13.05
C ASN A 62 13.78 -5.27 -11.83
N LEU A 63 13.33 -5.68 -10.63
CA LEU A 63 14.11 -5.51 -9.40
C LEU A 63 15.37 -6.39 -9.43
N ASP A 64 15.24 -7.63 -9.89
CA ASP A 64 16.37 -8.55 -10.05
C ASP A 64 17.40 -8.02 -11.03
N GLU A 65 16.97 -7.56 -12.21
CA GLU A 65 17.84 -6.96 -13.22
C GLU A 65 18.61 -5.75 -12.66
N MET A 66 17.91 -4.81 -12.03
CA MET A 66 18.52 -3.61 -11.46
C MET A 66 19.59 -3.93 -10.41
N TYR A 67 19.29 -4.84 -9.47
CA TYR A 67 20.24 -5.22 -8.42
C TYR A 67 21.41 -6.02 -8.97
N ARG A 68 21.18 -6.90 -9.94
CA ARG A 68 22.22 -7.68 -10.59
C ARG A 68 23.19 -6.78 -11.36
N GLU A 69 22.70 -5.83 -12.13
CA GLU A 69 23.54 -4.85 -12.84
C GLU A 69 24.37 -4.00 -11.88
N ALA A 70 23.77 -3.53 -10.79
CA ALA A 70 24.47 -2.77 -9.76
C ALA A 70 25.55 -3.62 -9.08
N PHE A 71 25.25 -4.89 -8.81
CA PHE A 71 26.17 -5.82 -8.18
C PHE A 71 27.35 -6.16 -9.09
N GLU A 72 27.11 -6.42 -10.37
CA GLU A 72 28.19 -6.68 -11.34
C GLU A 72 29.07 -5.44 -11.53
N ARG A 73 28.51 -4.22 -11.48
CA ARG A 73 29.31 -2.98 -11.47
C ARG A 73 30.19 -2.87 -10.23
N ALA A 74 29.66 -3.15 -9.04
CA ALA A 74 30.42 -3.14 -7.78
C ALA A 74 31.50 -4.23 -7.75
N LYS A 75 31.20 -5.41 -8.31
CA LYS A 75 32.15 -6.50 -8.45
C LYS A 75 33.29 -6.14 -9.42
N ALA A 76 32.98 -5.47 -10.54
CA ALA A 76 33.98 -5.00 -11.49
C ALA A 76 34.91 -3.93 -10.89
N SER A 77 34.42 -3.11 -9.95
CA SER A 77 35.25 -2.15 -9.20
C SER A 77 35.96 -2.75 -7.98
N GLY A 78 35.67 -4.01 -7.62
CA GLY A 78 36.24 -4.67 -6.44
C GLY A 78 35.67 -4.17 -5.10
N ASP A 79 34.55 -3.45 -5.11
CA ASP A 79 33.95 -2.87 -3.91
C ASP A 79 33.10 -3.89 -3.15
N GLN A 80 33.75 -4.64 -2.25
CA GLN A 80 33.08 -5.65 -1.43
C GLN A 80 32.04 -5.06 -0.46
N THR A 81 32.22 -3.82 0.00
CA THR A 81 31.26 -3.17 0.90
C THR A 81 29.97 -2.87 0.16
N GLN A 82 30.08 -2.37 -1.07
CA GLN A 82 28.94 -2.10 -1.91
C GLN A 82 28.23 -3.40 -2.34
N MET A 83 28.98 -4.46 -2.65
CA MET A 83 28.40 -5.78 -2.93
C MET A 83 27.55 -6.30 -1.75
N ALA A 84 28.07 -6.25 -0.52
CA ALA A 84 27.34 -6.69 0.67
C ALA A 84 26.10 -5.81 0.95
N THR A 85 26.22 -4.51 0.71
CA THR A 85 25.10 -3.56 0.85
C THR A 85 23.98 -3.87 -0.14
N LEU A 86 24.34 -4.15 -1.41
CA LEU A 86 23.38 -4.50 -2.46
C LEU A 86 22.69 -5.83 -2.20
N ASP A 87 23.41 -6.86 -1.73
CA ASP A 87 22.80 -8.14 -1.34
C ASP A 87 21.81 -7.98 -0.19
N PHE A 88 22.17 -7.22 0.85
CA PHE A 88 21.28 -6.99 1.98
C PHE A 88 20.04 -6.18 1.58
N ALA A 89 20.23 -5.14 0.76
CA ALA A 89 19.13 -4.35 0.23
C ALA A 89 18.17 -5.26 -0.56
N TYR A 90 18.66 -5.95 -1.59
CA TYR A 90 17.83 -6.84 -2.41
C TYR A 90 16.93 -7.76 -1.57
N ARG A 91 17.49 -8.42 -0.54
CA ARG A 91 16.73 -9.29 0.37
C ARG A 91 15.67 -8.54 1.17
N ARG A 92 15.98 -7.34 1.66
CA ARG A 92 15.03 -6.48 2.36
C ARG A 92 13.88 -6.08 1.45
N GLU A 93 14.17 -5.70 0.20
CA GLU A 93 13.12 -5.30 -0.74
C GLU A 93 12.27 -6.48 -1.21
N GLN A 94 12.84 -7.68 -1.38
CA GLN A 94 12.07 -8.91 -1.61
C GLN A 94 11.08 -9.17 -0.47
N LEU A 95 11.54 -9.09 0.79
CA LEU A 95 10.69 -9.28 1.97
C LEU A 95 9.57 -8.23 2.04
N TYR A 96 9.85 -6.96 1.73
CA TYR A 96 8.81 -5.92 1.69
C TYR A 96 7.76 -6.22 0.63
N PHE A 97 8.16 -6.75 -0.52
CA PHE A 97 7.22 -7.11 -1.55
C PHE A 97 6.34 -8.30 -1.15
N GLU A 98 6.89 -9.32 -0.50
CA GLU A 98 6.13 -10.43 0.08
C GLU A 98 5.05 -9.94 1.07
N ILE A 99 5.44 -9.07 2.00
CA ILE A 99 4.50 -8.51 2.99
C ILE A 99 3.39 -7.70 2.30
N LEU A 100 3.72 -6.89 1.30
CA LEU A 100 2.71 -6.11 0.56
C LEU A 100 1.72 -7.01 -0.18
N LEU A 101 2.21 -8.12 -0.74
CA LEU A 101 1.36 -9.11 -1.39
C LEU A 101 0.47 -9.82 -0.37
N ASP A 102 0.99 -10.21 0.79
CA ASP A 102 0.20 -10.81 1.86
C ASP A 102 -0.92 -9.87 2.33
N VAL A 103 -0.64 -8.57 2.44
CA VAL A 103 -1.63 -7.55 2.80
C VAL A 103 -2.69 -7.40 1.72
N ARG A 104 -2.30 -7.31 0.44
CA ARG A 104 -3.27 -7.23 -0.67
C ARG A 104 -4.18 -8.45 -0.68
N ASP A 105 -3.61 -9.64 -0.58
CA ASP A 105 -4.36 -10.90 -0.57
C ASP A 105 -5.31 -10.99 0.65
N ALA A 106 -4.94 -10.40 1.79
CA ALA A 106 -5.84 -10.30 2.95
C ALA A 106 -6.98 -9.30 2.76
N LEU A 107 -6.79 -8.24 1.98
CA LEU A 107 -7.83 -7.27 1.61
C LEU A 107 -8.81 -7.84 0.57
N GLU A 108 -8.33 -8.61 -0.41
CA GLU A 108 -9.16 -9.24 -1.44
C GLU A 108 -10.07 -10.36 -0.89
N ARG A 109 -9.71 -10.96 0.26
CA ARG A 109 -10.48 -12.03 0.92
C ARG A 109 -11.58 -11.53 1.87
N ARG A 110 -11.68 -10.21 2.10
CA ARG A 110 -12.72 -9.59 2.94
C ARG A 110 -13.91 -9.14 2.10
#